data_AF-A0A7D7ZT07-F1
#
_entry.id   AF-A0A7D7ZT07-F1
#
_cell.length_a   1.000
_cell.length_b   1.000
_cell.length_c   1.000
_cell.angle_alpha   90.00
_cell.angle_beta   90.00
_cell.angle_gamma   90.00
#
_symmetry.space_group_name_H-M   'P 1'
#
loop_
_entity.id
_entity.type
_entity.pdbx_description
1 polymer ?
#
loop_
_entity_poly.entity_id
_entity_poly.type
_entity_poly.pdbx_seq_one_letter_code
_entity_poly.pdbx_strand_id
1 'polypeptide(L)'
;MEDGNWIRIYPVPLSFLLGQRKSGKIESFKYSWMELDLNRRTDDFRPESFSPKNYDFRDLELLDRIDTKNNWAFRKEFCLKNVYTNFDKLIEESKAPTNKSLATFRPFSIERLEIEEDEREWKNEWQELRKQGDLFSQDKEPEILIPKLP
;
A
#
# COMPACT_ATOMS: atom_id res chain seq x y z
N MET A 1 2.71 -3.46 -13.57
CA MET A 1 2.52 -3.88 -14.96
C MET A 1 3.33 -5.15 -15.22
N GLU A 2 3.04 -5.88 -16.30
CA GLU A 2 3.75 -7.13 -16.65
C GLU A 2 5.26 -6.92 -16.86
N ASP A 3 5.67 -5.72 -17.24
CA ASP A 3 7.05 -5.27 -17.36
C ASP A 3 7.75 -5.01 -16.01
N GLY A 4 7.03 -5.10 -14.89
CA GLY A 4 7.54 -4.84 -13.54
C GLY A 4 7.55 -3.36 -13.15
N ASN A 5 6.97 -2.47 -13.96
CA ASN A 5 6.81 -1.07 -13.59
C ASN A 5 5.65 -0.90 -12.60
N TRP A 6 5.91 -0.08 -11.58
CA TRP A 6 4.91 0.33 -10.61
C TRP A 6 4.11 1.52 -11.16
N ILE A 7 2.82 1.54 -10.85
CA ILE A 7 1.93 2.68 -11.11
C ILE A 7 1.12 3.02 -9.87
N ARG A 8 0.77 4.30 -9.75
CA ARG A 8 -0.20 4.82 -8.80
C ARG A 8 -1.46 5.18 -9.56
N ILE A 9 -2.56 4.56 -9.16
CA ILE A 9 -3.89 4.87 -9.68
C ILE A 9 -4.59 5.74 -8.63
N TYR A 10 -5.00 6.94 -9.04
CA TYR A 10 -5.75 7.86 -8.18
C TYR A 10 -6.72 8.72 -9.00
N PRO A 11 -7.95 8.98 -8.50
CA PRO A 11 -8.52 8.46 -7.26
C PRO A 11 -9.04 7.02 -7.42
N VAL A 12 -9.16 6.32 -6.29
CA VAL A 12 -9.80 5.00 -6.22
C VAL A 12 -11.15 5.15 -5.50
N PRO A 13 -12.26 4.62 -6.05
CA PRO A 13 -13.58 4.72 -5.46
C PRO A 13 -13.65 4.11 -4.08
N LEU A 14 -14.34 4.80 -3.17
CA LEU A 14 -14.60 4.28 -1.83
C LEU A 14 -15.39 2.96 -1.88
N SER A 15 -16.31 2.80 -2.84
CA SER A 15 -17.09 1.56 -3.04
C SER A 15 -16.19 0.34 -3.28
N PHE A 16 -15.12 0.50 -4.05
CA PHE A 16 -14.11 -0.54 -4.27
C PHE A 16 -13.40 -0.90 -2.96
N LEU A 17 -12.99 0.11 -2.18
CA LEU A 17 -12.38 -0.09 -0.86
C LEU A 17 -13.34 -0.74 0.15
N LEU A 18 -14.63 -0.39 0.10
CA LEU A 18 -15.67 -0.96 0.95
C LEU A 18 -16.04 -2.38 0.53
N GLY A 19 -15.94 -2.72 -0.75
CA GLY A 19 -16.05 -4.10 -1.25
C GLY A 19 -15.10 -5.04 -0.51
N GLN A 20 -13.90 -4.57 -0.15
CA GLN A 20 -12.96 -5.32 0.68
C GLN A 20 -13.50 -5.67 2.07
N ARG A 21 -14.47 -4.93 2.62
CA ARG A 21 -14.93 -5.06 4.02
C ARG A 21 -16.24 -5.84 4.18
N LYS A 22 -16.96 -6.15 3.09
CA LYS A 22 -18.37 -6.61 3.14
C LYS A 22 -18.59 -7.98 3.78
N SER A 23 -17.64 -8.91 3.71
CA SER A 23 -17.85 -10.30 4.18
C SER A 23 -17.41 -10.55 5.64
N GLY A 24 -17.09 -9.51 6.42
CA GLY A 24 -16.51 -9.65 7.76
C GLY A 24 -15.07 -10.21 7.76
N LYS A 25 -14.61 -10.70 6.61
CA LYS A 25 -13.21 -10.90 6.24
C LYS A 25 -12.81 -9.77 5.31
N ILE A 26 -11.61 -9.24 5.47
CA ILE A 26 -11.05 -8.29 4.52
C ILE A 26 -10.72 -9.08 3.23
N GLU A 27 -11.59 -9.04 2.23
CA GLU A 27 -11.27 -9.55 0.89
C GLU A 27 -10.21 -8.64 0.29
N SER A 28 -8.96 -9.08 0.42
CA SER A 28 -7.82 -8.31 -0.03
C SER A 28 -7.60 -8.52 -1.52
N PHE A 29 -7.80 -7.48 -2.32
CA PHE A 29 -7.36 -7.43 -3.73
C PHE A 29 -5.83 -7.37 -3.88
N LYS A 30 -5.07 -7.49 -2.78
CA LYS A 30 -3.62 -7.51 -2.83
C LYS A 30 -3.15 -8.75 -3.57
N TYR A 31 -2.22 -8.54 -4.49
CA TYR A 31 -1.63 -9.59 -5.32
C TYR A 31 -2.68 -10.29 -6.20
N SER A 32 -3.66 -9.54 -6.71
CA SER A 32 -4.56 -9.98 -7.77
C SER A 32 -4.21 -9.31 -9.08
N TRP A 33 -4.34 -10.06 -10.16
CA TRP A 33 -4.37 -9.50 -11.50
C TRP A 33 -5.66 -8.69 -11.67
N MET A 34 -5.55 -7.57 -12.35
CA MET A 34 -6.69 -6.74 -12.73
C MET A 34 -6.41 -6.03 -14.03
N GLU A 35 -7.48 -5.82 -14.80
CA GLU A 35 -7.48 -4.99 -15.99
C GLU A 35 -8.34 -3.76 -15.74
N LEU A 36 -7.84 -2.59 -16.12
CA LEU A 36 -8.51 -1.31 -15.93
C LEU A 36 -7.95 -0.31 -16.95
N ASP A 37 -8.82 0.40 -17.67
CA ASP A 37 -8.34 1.46 -18.55
C ASP A 37 -7.86 2.66 -17.72
N LEU A 38 -6.69 3.21 -18.07
CA LEU A 38 -6.06 4.30 -17.35
C LEU A 38 -5.73 5.49 -18.27
N ASN A 39 -5.81 6.69 -17.71
CA ASN A 39 -5.30 7.91 -18.31
C ASN A 39 -4.04 8.37 -17.55
N ARG A 40 -3.02 8.80 -18.30
CA ARG A 40 -1.85 9.44 -17.70
C ARG A 40 -2.25 10.81 -17.13
N ARG A 41 -1.85 11.09 -15.88
CA ARG A 41 -2.11 12.40 -15.26
C ARG A 41 -1.10 13.43 -15.73
N THR A 42 -1.58 14.64 -16.02
CA THR A 42 -0.76 15.81 -16.41
C THR A 42 -0.62 16.82 -15.27
N ASP A 43 -1.45 16.71 -14.24
CA ASP A 43 -1.47 17.54 -13.04
C ASP A 43 -0.61 16.95 -11.89
N ASP A 44 -0.08 15.75 -12.08
CA ASP A 44 0.89 15.11 -11.20
C ASP A 44 2.21 14.91 -11.96
N PHE A 45 3.30 15.41 -11.39
CA PHE A 45 4.62 15.41 -12.03
C PHE A 45 5.28 14.02 -12.06
N ARG A 46 4.76 13.06 -11.29
CA ARG A 46 5.37 11.74 -11.14
C ARG A 46 5.06 10.88 -12.36
N PRO A 47 6.06 10.20 -12.96
CA PRO A 47 5.89 9.44 -14.20
C PRO A 47 4.88 8.29 -14.09
N GLU A 48 4.71 7.77 -12.89
CA GLU A 48 3.87 6.63 -12.60
C GLU A 48 2.47 7.01 -12.10
N SER A 49 2.06 8.28 -12.22
CA SER A 49 0.74 8.75 -11.80
C SER A 49 -0.32 8.63 -12.90
N PHE A 50 -1.36 7.83 -12.64
CA PHE A 50 -2.46 7.56 -13.55
C PHE A 50 -3.80 7.77 -12.84
N SER A 51 -4.84 8.09 -13.61
CA SER A 51 -6.22 8.06 -13.17
C SER A 51 -7.01 6.99 -13.91
N PRO A 52 -8.07 6.44 -13.30
CA PRO A 52 -9.01 5.58 -14.02
C PRO A 52 -9.63 6.34 -15.21
N LYS A 53 -9.85 5.65 -16.31
CA LYS A 53 -10.61 6.21 -17.44
C LYS A 53 -12.09 6.36 -17.08
N ASN A 54 -12.65 5.38 -16.37
CA ASN A 54 -13.98 5.46 -15.78
C ASN A 54 -13.88 5.44 -14.26
N TYR A 55 -14.26 6.54 -13.62
CA TYR A 55 -14.11 6.72 -12.18
C TYR A 55 -15.07 5.87 -11.35
N ASP A 56 -16.07 5.24 -11.95
CA ASP A 56 -16.96 4.28 -11.32
C ASP A 56 -16.44 2.83 -11.38
N PHE A 57 -15.29 2.61 -12.03
CA PHE A 57 -14.63 1.31 -12.22
C PHE A 57 -15.53 0.31 -12.97
N ARG A 58 -16.42 0.78 -13.84
CA ARG A 58 -17.31 -0.09 -14.63
C ARG A 58 -16.57 -1.02 -15.60
N ASP A 59 -15.33 -0.68 -15.93
CA ASP A 59 -14.39 -1.41 -16.79
C ASP A 59 -13.29 -2.13 -16.00
N LEU A 60 -13.39 -2.17 -14.66
CA LEU A 60 -12.48 -2.97 -13.85
C LEU A 60 -12.83 -4.45 -13.99
N GLU A 61 -11.87 -5.25 -14.42
CA GLU A 61 -11.94 -6.70 -14.38
C GLU A 61 -10.97 -7.24 -13.34
N LEU A 62 -11.47 -8.00 -12.36
CA LEU A 62 -10.63 -8.70 -11.39
C LEU A 62 -10.37 -10.11 -11.90
N LEU A 63 -9.09 -10.42 -12.11
CA LEU A 63 -8.63 -11.71 -12.60
C LEU A 63 -8.11 -12.56 -11.43
N ASP A 64 -7.20 -13.49 -11.74
CA ASP A 64 -6.67 -14.43 -10.78
C ASP A 64 -5.87 -13.79 -9.65
N ARG A 65 -5.96 -14.41 -8.47
CA ARG A 65 -5.13 -14.07 -7.32
C ARG A 65 -3.83 -14.86 -7.36
N ILE A 66 -2.72 -14.16 -7.20
CA ILE A 66 -1.42 -14.77 -6.99
C ILE A 66 -1.33 -15.27 -5.54
N ASP A 67 -1.28 -16.59 -5.38
CA ASP A 67 -1.18 -17.22 -4.06
C ASP A 67 0.20 -17.04 -3.41
N THR A 68 0.42 -17.68 -2.26
CA THR A 68 1.65 -17.61 -1.48
C THR A 68 2.49 -18.90 -1.57
N LYS A 69 2.13 -19.84 -2.46
CA LYS A 69 2.81 -21.13 -2.57
C LYS A 69 4.27 -20.95 -3.00
N ASN A 70 5.07 -21.97 -2.70
CA ASN A 70 6.49 -22.02 -3.07
C ASN A 70 7.25 -20.77 -2.60
N ASN A 71 7.03 -20.32 -1.36
CA ASN A 71 7.67 -19.13 -0.79
C ASN A 71 7.47 -17.87 -1.65
N TRP A 72 6.23 -17.65 -2.11
CA TRP A 72 5.84 -16.52 -2.95
C TRP A 72 6.59 -16.42 -4.27
N ALA A 73 7.07 -17.54 -4.84
CA ALA A 73 7.87 -17.56 -6.07
C ALA A 73 7.24 -16.71 -7.18
N PHE A 74 5.96 -16.97 -7.50
CA PHE A 74 5.25 -16.25 -8.57
C PHE A 74 5.08 -14.76 -8.26
N ARG A 75 4.88 -14.35 -7.00
CA ARG A 75 4.84 -12.91 -6.65
C ARG A 75 6.19 -12.24 -6.87
N LYS A 76 7.27 -12.92 -6.52
CA LYS A 76 8.64 -12.38 -6.64
C LYS A 76 9.01 -12.12 -8.10
N GLU A 77 8.54 -12.93 -9.04
CA GLU A 77 8.76 -12.73 -10.48
C GLU A 77 8.29 -11.35 -10.96
N PHE A 78 7.17 -10.84 -10.44
CA PHE A 78 6.66 -9.52 -10.81
C PHE A 78 7.14 -8.40 -9.88
N CYS A 79 7.07 -8.60 -8.57
CA CYS A 79 7.40 -7.56 -7.59
C CYS A 79 8.91 -7.23 -7.53
N LEU A 80 9.77 -8.19 -7.87
CA LEU A 80 11.23 -8.06 -7.82
C LEU A 80 11.89 -7.99 -9.22
N LYS A 81 11.10 -7.69 -10.26
CA LYS A 81 11.63 -7.55 -11.62
C LYS A 81 12.58 -6.35 -11.76
N ASN A 82 12.22 -5.22 -11.13
CA ASN A 82 13.02 -3.99 -11.12
C ASN A 82 13.35 -3.61 -9.67
N VAL A 83 14.57 -3.92 -9.21
CA VAL A 83 15.01 -3.69 -7.82
C VAL A 83 16.21 -2.77 -7.77
N TYR A 84 16.09 -1.70 -6.99
CA TYR A 84 17.19 -0.79 -6.68
C TYR A 84 18.05 -1.39 -5.56
N THR A 85 19.37 -1.32 -5.74
CA THR A 85 20.36 -1.74 -4.74
C THR A 85 21.25 -0.58 -4.28
N ASN A 86 21.16 0.57 -4.96
CA ASN A 86 21.90 1.79 -4.63
C ASN A 86 20.89 2.90 -4.31
N PHE A 87 20.96 3.42 -3.11
CA PHE A 87 20.04 4.44 -2.62
C PHE A 87 20.32 5.81 -3.23
N ASP A 88 21.58 6.17 -3.45
CA ASP A 88 21.96 7.43 -4.09
C ASP A 88 21.40 7.52 -5.51
N LYS A 89 21.49 6.43 -6.29
CA LYS A 89 20.87 6.33 -7.61
C LYS A 89 19.36 6.56 -7.54
N LEU A 90 18.69 5.98 -6.54
CA LEU A 90 17.25 6.17 -6.36
C LEU A 90 16.92 7.63 -5.98
N ILE A 91 17.74 8.28 -5.16
CA ILE A 91 17.61 9.70 -4.81
C ILE A 91 17.83 10.59 -6.04
N GLU A 92 18.79 10.27 -6.91
CA GLU A 92 19.00 11.02 -8.15
C GLU A 92 17.79 10.90 -9.09
N GLU A 93 17.26 9.69 -9.25
CA GLU A 93 16.08 9.44 -10.09
C GLU A 93 14.78 10.02 -9.51
N SER A 94 14.72 10.31 -8.20
CA SER A 94 13.55 10.96 -7.60
C SER A 94 13.48 12.45 -7.86
N LYS A 95 14.59 13.07 -8.29
CA LYS A 95 14.66 14.49 -8.65
C LYS A 95 14.18 14.73 -10.08
N ALA A 96 13.84 15.99 -10.38
CA ALA A 96 13.54 16.41 -11.73
C ALA A 96 14.75 16.19 -12.66
N PRO A 97 14.55 15.77 -13.92
CA PRO A 97 13.27 15.60 -14.60
C PRO A 97 12.60 14.23 -14.44
N THR A 98 13.31 13.23 -13.89
CA THR A 98 12.83 11.84 -13.79
C THR A 98 11.65 11.71 -12.82
N ASN A 99 11.73 12.35 -11.66
CA ASN A 99 10.65 12.45 -10.67
C ASN A 99 10.07 11.11 -10.19
N LYS A 100 10.87 10.03 -10.19
CA LYS A 100 10.44 8.71 -9.74
C LYS A 100 10.08 8.74 -8.26
N SER A 101 8.90 8.28 -7.89
CA SER A 101 8.50 8.22 -6.48
C SER A 101 8.14 6.83 -5.96
N LEU A 102 8.06 5.84 -6.86
CA LEU A 102 7.88 4.43 -6.52
C LEU A 102 9.07 3.61 -6.99
N ALA A 103 9.55 2.73 -6.13
CA ALA A 103 10.59 1.77 -6.43
C ALA A 103 10.50 0.56 -5.49
N THR A 104 10.90 -0.61 -5.99
CA THR A 104 11.28 -1.72 -5.12
C THR A 104 12.75 -1.53 -4.76
N PHE A 105 13.07 -1.45 -3.48
CA PHE A 105 14.44 -1.28 -3.00
C PHE A 105 14.88 -2.49 -2.18
N ARG A 106 16.10 -2.97 -2.42
CA ARG A 106 16.74 -4.01 -1.61
C ARG A 106 17.60 -3.31 -0.55
N PRO A 107 17.31 -3.50 0.74
CA PRO A 107 18.20 -2.99 1.80
C PRO A 107 19.57 -3.66 1.69
N PHE A 108 20.61 -2.94 2.12
CA PHE A 108 21.98 -3.46 2.14
C PHE A 108 22.09 -4.70 3.03
N SER A 109 21.53 -4.61 4.24
CA SER A 109 21.47 -5.67 5.24
C SER A 109 20.18 -5.55 6.06
N ILE A 110 19.78 -6.64 6.68
CA ILE A 110 18.73 -6.68 7.70
C ILE A 110 19.43 -7.06 9.00
N GLU A 111 19.72 -6.07 9.84
CA GLU A 111 20.54 -6.26 11.06
C GLU A 111 19.78 -7.00 12.16
N ARG A 112 18.45 -6.86 12.19
CA ARG A 112 17.63 -7.43 13.26
C ARG A 112 16.20 -7.70 12.77
N LEU A 113 15.62 -8.80 13.25
CA LEU A 113 14.19 -9.10 13.17
C LEU A 113 13.75 -9.51 14.58
N GLU A 114 13.01 -8.63 15.26
CA GLU A 114 12.45 -8.90 16.58
C GLU A 114 11.01 -9.40 16.40
N ILE A 115 10.73 -10.60 16.94
CA ILE A 115 9.40 -11.18 16.96
C ILE A 115 9.11 -11.50 18.42
N GLU A 116 8.15 -10.79 18.99
CA GLU A 116 7.70 -10.97 20.36
C GLU A 116 6.29 -11.57 20.35
N GLU A 117 5.99 -12.43 21.32
CA GLU A 117 4.62 -12.87 21.54
C GLU A 117 3.79 -11.68 22.05
N ASP A 118 2.65 -11.46 21.43
CA ASP A 118 1.70 -10.44 21.83
C ASP A 118 0.29 -11.04 21.89
N GLU A 119 -0.57 -10.41 22.67
CA GLU A 119 -1.97 -10.79 22.76
C GLU A 119 -2.64 -10.61 21.40
N ARG A 120 -3.40 -11.62 20.98
CA ARG A 120 -4.16 -11.56 19.71
C ARG A 120 -5.12 -10.37 19.69
N GLU A 121 -5.73 -10.11 20.85
CA GLU A 121 -6.70 -9.07 21.04
C GLU A 121 -6.02 -7.79 21.54
N TRP A 122 -6.49 -6.67 21.03
CA TRP A 122 -6.03 -5.36 21.47
C TRP A 122 -6.35 -5.19 22.96
N LYS A 123 -5.44 -4.59 23.74
CA LYS A 123 -5.71 -4.26 25.15
C LYS A 123 -7.01 -3.46 25.28
N ASN A 124 -7.77 -3.71 26.34
CA ASN A 124 -9.07 -3.10 26.59
C ASN A 124 -9.04 -1.56 26.46
N GLU A 125 -7.97 -0.92 26.94
CA GLU A 125 -7.76 0.53 26.82
C GLU A 125 -7.85 1.03 25.37
N TRP A 126 -7.24 0.31 24.42
CA TRP A 126 -7.29 0.66 23.00
C TRP A 126 -8.65 0.40 22.37
N GLN A 127 -9.34 -0.64 22.83
CA GLN A 127 -10.70 -0.93 22.39
C GLN A 127 -11.65 0.19 22.83
N GLU A 128 -11.52 0.68 24.06
CA GLU A 128 -12.30 1.79 24.59
C GLU A 128 -11.93 3.13 23.90
N LEU A 129 -10.65 3.41 23.67
CA LEU A 129 -10.23 4.59 22.89
C LEU A 129 -10.84 4.62 21.48
N ARG A 130 -11.02 3.47 20.83
CA ARG A 130 -11.67 3.38 19.51
C ARG A 130 -13.18 3.50 19.56
N LYS A 131 -13.80 3.20 20.70
CA LYS A 131 -15.23 3.47 20.95
C LYS A 131 -15.48 4.96 21.22
N GLN A 132 -14.43 5.74 21.48
CA GLN A 132 -14.52 7.19 21.62
C GLN A 132 -14.84 7.81 20.25
N GLY A 133 -16.13 7.97 19.97
CA GLY A 133 -16.67 8.54 18.72
C GLY A 133 -16.60 10.06 18.61
N ASP A 134 -15.84 10.74 19.47
CA ASP A 134 -15.75 12.19 19.47
C ASP A 134 -14.28 12.65 19.39
N LEU A 135 -13.94 13.25 18.25
CA LEU A 135 -12.62 13.82 17.96
C LEU A 135 -12.42 15.21 18.62
N PHE A 136 -13.49 15.80 19.17
CA PHE A 136 -13.52 17.19 19.64
C PHE A 136 -14.00 17.34 21.09
N SER A 137 -14.08 16.25 21.86
CA SER A 137 -14.39 16.33 23.28
C SER A 137 -13.25 17.06 24.01
N GLN A 138 -13.50 18.31 24.42
CA GLN A 138 -12.50 19.20 25.04
C GLN A 138 -12.12 18.81 26.48
N ASP A 139 -12.76 17.78 27.05
CA ASP A 139 -12.65 17.45 28.48
C ASP A 139 -11.70 16.28 28.81
N LYS A 140 -10.84 15.84 27.88
CA LYS A 140 -9.89 14.75 28.16
C LYS A 140 -8.48 15.07 27.69
N GLU A 141 -7.53 15.01 28.62
CA GLU A 141 -6.10 15.05 28.32
C GLU A 141 -5.73 13.88 27.39
N PRO A 142 -5.28 14.14 26.16
CA PRO A 142 -4.80 13.08 25.30
C PRO A 142 -3.34 12.76 25.65
N GLU A 143 -2.97 11.51 25.38
CA GLU A 143 -1.61 10.99 25.24
C GLU A 143 -0.93 10.43 26.51
N ILE A 144 -1.17 9.14 26.73
CA ILE A 144 -0.02 8.26 27.01
C ILE A 144 0.89 8.35 25.78
N LEU A 145 2.04 9.00 25.94
CA LEU A 145 3.08 9.07 24.92
C LEU A 145 3.51 7.64 24.56
N ILE A 146 3.14 7.19 23.36
CA ILE A 146 3.72 5.98 22.79
C ILE A 146 5.18 6.33 22.49
N PRO A 147 6.17 5.63 23.09
CA PRO A 147 7.56 5.88 22.76
C PRO A 147 7.72 5.65 21.25
N LYS A 148 8.27 6.64 20.56
CA LYS A 148 8.66 6.44 19.16
C LYS A 148 9.67 5.30 19.15
N LEU A 149 9.37 4.27 18.37
CA LEU A 149 10.37 3.25 18.05
C LEU A 149 11.62 3.98 17.52
N PRO A 150 12.82 3.58 17.95
CA PRO A 150 14.08 4.20 17.52
C PRO A 150 14.26 4.19 16.00
#